data_AF-A0AA96ZXL8-F1
#
_entry.id   AF-A0AA96ZXL8-F1
#
_cell.length_a   1.000
_cell.length_b   1.000
_cell.length_c   1.000
_cell.angle_alpha   90.00
_cell.angle_beta   90.00
_cell.angle_gamma   90.00
#
_symmetry.space_group_name_H-M   'P 1'
#
loop_
_entity.id
_entity.type
_entity.pdbx_description
1 polymer ?
#
loop_
_entity_poly.entity_id
_entity_poly.type
_entity_poly.pdbx_seq_one_letter_code
_entity_poly.pdbx_strand_id
1 'polypeptide(L)'
;MKIQKTVSLFILICLMIALLSVPAAAHGTYMSYETGNIKVKAWYQGGEPMANCDYEVYSIIASNGNENETLYLTGKTDESGTLTFEPKDSVSIYRVKVVSGEHAAQRRIDLADGAANAAGDHGISWLNVFAGLGYIVGIAGILMYALSRKNMNNTKK
;
A
#
# COMPACT_ATOMS: atom_id res chain seq x y z
N MET A 1 29.85 -6.16 36.30
CA MET A 1 29.29 -4.79 36.18
C MET A 1 29.65 -4.05 34.88
N LYS A 2 30.77 -4.35 34.18
CA LYS A 2 31.12 -3.67 32.90
C LYS A 2 30.27 -4.13 31.69
N ILE A 3 29.95 -5.42 31.60
CA ILE A 3 29.16 -6.03 30.51
C ILE A 3 27.69 -5.54 30.49
N GLN A 4 27.08 -5.31 31.66
CA GLN A 4 25.73 -4.73 31.75
C GLN A 4 25.68 -3.30 31.20
N LYS A 5 26.73 -2.51 31.40
CA LYS A 5 26.80 -1.12 30.92
C LYS A 5 26.94 -1.06 29.40
N THR A 6 27.71 -1.98 28.80
CA THR A 6 27.87 -2.05 27.34
C THR A 6 26.61 -2.55 26.64
N VAL A 7 25.90 -3.53 27.21
CA VAL A 7 24.61 -4.01 26.67
C VAL A 7 23.55 -2.91 26.76
N SER A 8 23.46 -2.21 27.90
CA SER A 8 22.53 -1.10 28.08
C SER A 8 22.80 0.06 27.11
N LEU A 9 24.08 0.40 26.90
CA LEU A 9 24.48 1.41 25.92
C LEU A 9 24.10 0.99 24.49
N PHE A 10 24.27 -0.28 24.14
CA PHE A 10 23.91 -0.80 22.82
C PHE A 10 22.39 -0.73 22.58
N ILE A 11 21.58 -1.10 23.58
CA ILE A 11 20.11 -0.99 23.51
C ILE A 11 19.68 0.47 23.36
N LEU A 12 20.30 1.39 24.12
CA LEU A 12 20.01 2.82 24.03
C LEU A 12 20.34 3.41 22.65
N ILE A 13 21.45 2.98 22.05
CA ILE A 13 21.86 3.40 20.70
C ILE A 13 20.86 2.86 19.66
N CYS A 14 20.48 1.58 19.74
CA CYS A 14 19.46 1.03 18.85
C CYS A 14 18.11 1.75 18.99
N LEU A 15 17.71 2.11 20.21
CA LEU A 15 16.48 2.86 20.48
C LEU A 15 16.56 4.29 19.90
N MET A 16 17.70 4.97 20.04
CA MET A 16 17.92 6.29 19.42
C MET A 16 17.89 6.23 17.90
N ILE A 17 18.49 5.20 17.28
CA ILE A 17 18.47 5.04 15.81
C ILE A 17 17.03 4.77 15.32
N ALA A 18 16.25 3.98 16.06
CA ALA A 18 14.85 3.75 15.75
C ALA A 18 14.02 5.05 15.81
N LEU A 19 14.29 5.93 16.80
CA LEU A 19 13.64 7.23 16.95
C LEU A 19 14.03 8.28 15.89
N LEU A 20 15.17 8.08 15.21
CA LEU A 20 15.64 8.95 14.11
C LEU A 20 15.08 8.53 12.74
N SER A 21 14.24 7.48 12.69
CA SER A 21 13.55 7.10 11.47
C SER A 21 12.45 8.12 11.19
N VAL A 22 12.79 9.19 10.47
CA VAL A 22 11.79 10.10 9.91
C VAL A 22 10.91 9.26 8.99
N PRO A 23 9.57 9.35 9.08
CA PRO A 23 8.72 8.70 8.10
C PRO A 23 9.12 9.24 6.73
N ALA A 24 9.73 8.40 5.90
CA ALA A 24 9.88 8.69 4.49
C ALA A 24 8.45 8.83 3.96
N ALA A 25 8.04 10.06 3.65
CA ALA A 25 6.80 10.32 2.97
C ALA A 25 6.92 9.70 1.57
N ALA A 26 6.57 8.42 1.47
CA ALA A 26 6.30 7.81 0.19
C ALA A 26 5.10 8.58 -0.38
N HIS A 27 5.35 9.44 -1.37
CA HIS A 27 4.32 10.23 -2.04
C HIS A 27 3.29 9.28 -2.64
N GLY A 28 2.18 9.09 -1.91
CA GLY A 28 1.06 8.29 -2.38
C GLY A 28 0.37 8.98 -3.54
N THR A 29 -0.19 8.19 -4.45
CA THR A 29 -1.11 8.67 -5.48
C THR A 29 -2.45 7.98 -5.28
N TYR A 30 -3.52 8.71 -5.56
CA TYR A 30 -4.89 8.28 -5.31
C TYR A 30 -5.68 8.35 -6.60
N MET A 31 -6.71 7.50 -6.70
CA MET A 31 -7.56 7.43 -7.87
C MET A 31 -9.02 7.13 -7.47
N SER A 32 -9.97 7.85 -8.05
CA SER A 32 -11.42 7.60 -7.95
C SER A 32 -12.06 7.47 -9.33
N TYR A 33 -13.23 6.82 -9.42
CA TYR A 33 -13.96 6.70 -10.68
C TYR A 33 -15.48 6.81 -10.52
N GLU A 34 -16.16 7.23 -11.60
CA GLU A 34 -17.62 7.24 -11.76
C GLU A 34 -18.01 6.34 -12.94
N THR A 35 -19.07 5.52 -12.84
CA THR A 35 -19.38 4.48 -13.83
C THR A 35 -20.31 4.90 -14.99
N GLY A 36 -21.00 6.05 -14.90
CA GLY A 36 -21.94 6.49 -15.94
C GLY A 36 -21.25 6.86 -17.26
N ASN A 37 -20.31 7.79 -17.21
CA ASN A 37 -19.27 8.00 -18.22
C ASN A 37 -17.97 7.72 -17.48
N ILE A 38 -17.20 6.68 -17.83
CA ILE A 38 -16.06 6.26 -16.99
C ILE A 38 -15.08 7.42 -16.86
N LYS A 39 -15.17 8.10 -15.73
CA LYS A 39 -14.40 9.30 -15.40
C LYS A 39 -13.52 8.95 -14.25
N VAL A 40 -12.21 9.04 -14.47
CA VAL A 40 -11.21 8.67 -13.50
C VAL A 40 -10.42 9.91 -13.12
N LYS A 41 -10.34 10.20 -11.83
CA LYS A 41 -9.56 11.33 -11.30
C LYS A 41 -8.38 10.79 -10.50
N ALA A 42 -7.19 11.34 -10.74
CA ALA A 42 -5.97 11.00 -10.04
C ALA A 42 -5.30 12.23 -9.41
N TRP A 43 -4.79 12.06 -8.18
CA TRP A 43 -4.12 13.13 -7.42
C TRP A 43 -3.01 12.58 -6.52
N TYR A 44 -2.04 13.42 -6.19
CA TYR A 44 -0.99 13.10 -5.22
C TYR A 44 -1.53 13.21 -3.79
N GLN A 45 -0.83 12.62 -2.82
CA GLN A 45 -1.17 12.72 -1.40
C GLN A 45 -1.32 14.14 -0.87
N GLY A 46 -0.62 15.11 -1.48
CA GLY A 46 -0.78 16.53 -1.18
C GLY A 46 -2.10 17.15 -1.68
N GLY A 47 -2.93 16.39 -2.39
CA GLY A 47 -4.18 16.85 -3.00
C GLY A 47 -4.00 17.47 -4.40
N GLU A 48 -2.75 17.69 -4.84
CA GLU A 48 -2.46 18.21 -6.16
C GLU A 48 -2.89 17.22 -7.25
N PRO A 49 -3.56 17.68 -8.33
CA PRO A 49 -3.97 16.80 -9.41
C PRO A 49 -2.77 16.24 -10.17
N MET A 50 -2.87 14.99 -10.61
CA MET A 50 -1.92 14.41 -11.57
C MET A 50 -2.22 14.94 -12.98
N ALA A 51 -2.01 16.23 -13.20
CA ALA A 51 -2.35 16.91 -14.44
C ALA A 51 -1.35 16.63 -15.56
N ASN A 52 -1.82 16.52 -16.81
CA ASN A 52 -0.99 16.28 -18.01
C ASN A 52 -0.07 15.03 -17.92
N CYS A 53 -0.45 14.08 -17.06
CA CYS A 53 0.30 12.85 -16.79
C CYS A 53 -0.13 11.76 -17.77
N ASP A 54 0.80 10.88 -18.15
CA ASP A 54 0.51 9.79 -19.07
C ASP A 54 -0.44 8.78 -18.42
N TYR A 55 -1.41 8.28 -19.17
CA TYR A 55 -2.29 7.22 -18.69
C TYR A 55 -2.34 6.04 -19.66
N GLU A 56 -2.61 4.87 -19.09
CA GLU A 56 -2.82 3.60 -19.76
C GLU A 56 -4.11 2.97 -19.20
N VAL A 57 -5.05 2.66 -20.08
CA VAL A 57 -6.27 1.92 -19.76
C VAL A 57 -6.15 0.53 -20.37
N TYR A 58 -6.31 -0.50 -19.56
CA TYR A 58 -6.35 -1.90 -19.98
C TYR A 58 -7.76 -2.44 -19.83
N SER A 59 -8.28 -3.10 -20.86
CA SER A 59 -9.49 -3.92 -20.76
C SER A 59 -9.12 -5.31 -20.23
N ILE A 60 -9.89 -5.83 -19.28
CA ILE A 60 -9.65 -7.14 -18.69
C ILE A 60 -10.80 -8.07 -19.08
N ILE A 61 -10.46 -9.18 -19.74
CA ILE A 61 -11.41 -10.24 -20.06
C ILE A 61 -11.02 -11.48 -19.27
N ALA A 62 -11.89 -11.87 -18.33
CA ALA A 62 -11.74 -13.11 -17.59
C ALA A 62 -12.32 -14.27 -18.39
N SER A 63 -11.50 -15.30 -18.66
CA SER A 63 -11.93 -16.52 -19.32
C SER A 63 -11.25 -17.72 -18.65
N ASN A 64 -12.05 -18.74 -18.28
CA ASN A 64 -11.56 -19.96 -17.62
C ASN A 64 -10.67 -19.70 -16.37
N GLY A 65 -11.00 -18.68 -15.57
CA GLY A 65 -10.24 -18.32 -14.37
C GLY A 65 -8.93 -17.56 -14.64
N ASN A 66 -8.60 -17.27 -15.90
CA ASN A 66 -7.48 -16.42 -16.27
C ASN A 66 -7.97 -15.05 -16.72
N GLU A 67 -7.25 -14.02 -16.31
CA GLU A 67 -7.51 -12.64 -16.74
C GLU A 67 -6.53 -12.26 -17.83
N ASN A 68 -7.05 -11.88 -19.00
CA ASN A 68 -6.25 -11.35 -20.08
C ASN A 68 -6.42 -9.83 -20.11
N GLU A 69 -5.33 -9.12 -19.90
CA GLU A 69 -5.29 -7.68 -20.03
C GLU A 69 -4.85 -7.27 -21.43
N THR A 70 -5.58 -6.35 -22.05
CA THR A 70 -5.22 -5.78 -23.35
C THR A 70 -5.22 -4.27 -23.23
N LEU A 71 -4.16 -3.62 -23.72
CA LEU A 71 -4.10 -2.16 -23.75
C LEU A 71 -5.24 -1.64 -24.62
N TYR A 72 -6.10 -0.83 -24.03
CA TYR A 72 -7.29 -0.28 -24.66
C TYR A 72 -7.08 1.15 -25.12
N LEU A 73 -6.54 2.00 -24.25
CA LEU A 73 -6.35 3.43 -24.53
C LEU A 73 -5.10 3.95 -23.83
N THR A 74 -4.41 4.88 -24.46
CA THR A 74 -3.38 5.71 -23.83
C THR A 74 -3.65 7.18 -24.10
N GLY A 75 -3.10 8.05 -23.26
CA GLY A 75 -3.23 9.49 -23.43
C GLY A 75 -2.63 10.27 -22.28
N LYS A 76 -3.10 11.51 -22.11
CA LYS A 76 -2.74 12.37 -20.99
C LYS A 76 -3.96 12.83 -20.23
N THR A 77 -3.88 12.88 -18.90
CA THR A 77 -4.91 13.48 -18.06
C THR A 77 -5.05 14.98 -18.33
N ASP A 78 -6.23 15.52 -18.08
CA ASP A 78 -6.48 16.96 -18.18
C ASP A 78 -5.83 17.76 -17.03
N GLU A 79 -6.02 19.08 -17.02
CA GLU A 79 -5.48 20.00 -15.99
C GLU A 79 -5.98 19.68 -14.57
N SER A 80 -7.11 18.99 -14.44
CA SER A 80 -7.68 18.57 -13.16
C SER A 80 -7.22 17.18 -12.71
N GLY A 81 -6.33 16.54 -13.48
CA GLY A 81 -5.90 15.16 -13.25
C GLY A 81 -6.97 14.13 -13.59
N THR A 82 -7.91 14.50 -14.45
CA THR A 82 -9.03 13.65 -14.85
C THR A 82 -8.81 13.09 -16.25
N LEU A 83 -9.27 11.87 -16.47
CA LEU A 83 -9.44 11.27 -17.80
C LEU A 83 -10.85 10.70 -17.90
N THR A 84 -11.42 10.73 -19.09
CA THR A 84 -12.73 10.14 -19.36
C THR A 84 -12.62 9.25 -20.58
N PHE A 85 -13.19 8.05 -20.52
CA PHE A 85 -13.27 7.15 -21.65
C PHE A 85 -14.59 6.41 -21.69
N GLU A 86 -14.97 5.94 -22.87
CA GLU A 86 -16.16 5.13 -23.06
C GLU A 86 -15.84 3.65 -22.85
N PRO A 87 -16.68 2.89 -22.13
CA PRO A 87 -16.52 1.45 -22.04
C PRO A 87 -16.71 0.78 -23.39
N LYS A 88 -15.81 -0.14 -23.71
CA LYS A 88 -15.95 -1.07 -24.82
C LYS A 88 -17.10 -2.06 -24.55
N ASP A 89 -17.89 -2.33 -25.59
CA ASP A 89 -18.94 -3.35 -25.54
C ASP A 89 -18.41 -4.70 -25.05
N SER A 90 -19.21 -5.37 -24.21
CA SER A 90 -18.90 -6.69 -23.64
C SER A 90 -17.65 -6.77 -22.76
N VAL A 91 -17.14 -5.63 -22.29
CA VAL A 91 -16.07 -5.56 -21.27
C VAL A 91 -16.62 -4.89 -20.02
N SER A 92 -16.57 -5.59 -18.88
CA SER A 92 -17.02 -5.06 -17.59
C SER A 92 -15.89 -4.63 -16.67
N ILE A 93 -14.63 -4.96 -17.01
CA ILE A 93 -13.49 -4.76 -16.12
C ILE A 93 -12.38 -4.01 -16.83
N TYR A 94 -11.86 -2.98 -16.17
CA TYR A 94 -10.73 -2.18 -16.62
C TYR A 94 -9.67 -2.03 -15.54
N ARG A 95 -8.41 -1.86 -15.95
CA ARG A 95 -7.33 -1.36 -15.09
C ARG A 95 -6.83 -0.05 -15.67
N VAL A 96 -6.93 1.01 -14.89
CA VAL A 96 -6.48 2.35 -15.27
C VAL A 96 -5.22 2.66 -14.48
N LYS A 97 -4.20 3.14 -15.18
CA LYS A 97 -2.91 3.53 -14.61
C LYS A 97 -2.57 4.92 -15.10
N VAL A 98 -2.21 5.82 -14.18
CA VAL A 98 -1.74 7.18 -14.47
C VAL A 98 -0.33 7.31 -13.93
N VAL A 99 0.62 7.74 -14.76
CA VAL A 99 2.05 7.76 -14.50
C VAL A 99 2.59 9.18 -14.60
N SER A 100 3.40 9.56 -13.62
CA SER A 100 4.13 10.82 -13.55
C SER A 100 5.54 10.56 -13.03
N GLY A 101 6.51 10.45 -13.95
CA GLY A 101 7.88 10.07 -13.60
C GLY A 101 7.92 8.71 -12.89
N GLU A 102 8.40 8.70 -11.64
CA GLU A 102 8.46 7.50 -10.79
C GLU A 102 7.17 7.23 -10.00
N HIS A 103 6.19 8.13 -10.04
CA HIS A 103 4.91 7.97 -9.35
C HIS A 103 3.86 7.38 -10.28
N ALA A 104 3.07 6.40 -9.80
CA ALA A 104 1.96 5.85 -10.55
C ALA A 104 0.74 5.61 -9.66
N ALA A 105 -0.43 6.09 -10.10
CA ALA A 105 -1.72 5.72 -9.53
C ALA A 105 -2.31 4.60 -10.38
N GLN A 106 -2.84 3.54 -9.77
CA GLN A 106 -3.54 2.50 -10.51
C GLN A 106 -4.79 2.03 -9.79
N ARG A 107 -5.81 1.67 -10.57
CA ARG A 107 -7.10 1.21 -10.06
C ARG A 107 -7.72 0.19 -11.00
N ARG A 108 -8.30 -0.86 -10.42
CA ARG A 108 -9.23 -1.74 -11.10
C ARG A 108 -10.64 -1.18 -10.99
N ILE A 109 -11.33 -1.09 -12.12
CA ILE A 109 -12.70 -0.63 -12.25
C ILE A 109 -13.52 -1.83 -12.70
N ASP A 110 -14.51 -2.19 -11.90
CA ASP A 110 -15.51 -3.18 -12.28
C ASP A 110 -16.84 -2.44 -12.45
N LEU A 111 -17.41 -2.51 -13.66
CA LEU A 111 -18.65 -1.83 -14.00
C LEU A 111 -19.87 -2.51 -13.36
N ALA A 112 -19.76 -3.77 -12.93
CA ALA A 112 -20.82 -4.48 -12.23
C ALA A 112 -20.89 -4.07 -10.75
N ASP A 113 -19.75 -3.74 -10.14
CA ASP A 113 -19.68 -3.21 -8.78
C ASP A 113 -19.92 -1.70 -8.81
N GLY A 114 -21.20 -1.32 -8.90
CA GLY A 114 -21.64 0.07 -8.94
C GLY A 114 -20.92 0.95 -7.92
N ALA A 115 -20.20 1.96 -8.42
CA ALA A 115 -19.62 3.10 -7.69
C ALA A 115 -19.23 2.84 -6.23
N ALA A 116 -18.47 1.77 -5.97
CA ALA A 116 -17.87 1.56 -4.66
C ALA A 116 -16.65 2.48 -4.52
N ASN A 117 -16.92 3.68 -3.99
CA ASN A 117 -15.93 4.57 -3.43
C ASN A 117 -15.06 3.81 -2.43
N ALA A 118 -13.82 3.56 -2.80
CA ALA A 118 -12.77 3.37 -1.82
C ALA A 118 -11.57 4.13 -2.35
N ALA A 119 -11.25 5.27 -1.76
CA ALA A 119 -9.92 5.84 -1.89
C ALA A 119 -8.92 4.69 -1.72
N GLY A 120 -8.05 4.47 -2.70
CA GLY A 120 -6.95 3.52 -2.57
C GLY A 120 -6.03 4.02 -1.46
N ASP A 121 -6.40 3.74 -0.23
CA ASP A 121 -5.66 4.10 0.96
C ASP A 121 -4.62 3.01 1.19
N HIS A 122 -3.42 3.29 0.71
CA HIS A 122 -2.21 2.74 1.34
C HIS A 122 -1.49 3.87 2.08
N GLY A 123 -2.24 4.66 2.85
CA GLY A 123 -1.72 5.24 4.08
C GLY A 123 -1.27 4.14 5.04
N ILE A 124 -0.43 4.50 6.00
CA ILE A 124 0.06 3.58 7.03
C ILE A 124 -1.15 2.94 7.72
N SER A 125 -1.40 1.66 7.43
CA SER A 125 -2.40 0.88 8.17
C SER A 125 -1.86 0.67 9.58
N TRP A 126 -2.32 1.51 10.52
CA TRP A 126 -1.97 1.40 11.93
C TRP A 126 -2.27 0.00 12.48
N LEU A 127 -3.30 -0.68 11.97
CA LEU A 127 -3.59 -2.09 12.25
C LEU A 127 -2.43 -3.02 11.89
N ASN A 128 -1.82 -2.86 10.71
CA ASN A 128 -0.67 -3.67 10.29
C ASN A 128 0.58 -3.34 11.13
N VAL A 129 0.75 -2.07 11.52
CA VAL A 129 1.84 -1.65 12.42
C VAL A 129 1.70 -2.28 13.80
N PHE A 130 0.50 -2.20 14.41
CA PHE A 130 0.23 -2.81 15.71
C PHE A 130 0.26 -4.35 15.64
N ALA A 131 -0.18 -4.95 14.53
CA ALA A 131 -0.06 -6.39 14.33
C ALA A 131 1.42 -6.82 14.27
N GLY A 132 2.27 -6.10 13.52
CA GLY A 132 3.70 -6.35 13.46
C GLY A 132 4.40 -6.24 14.83
N LEU A 133 4.11 -5.17 15.57
CA LEU A 133 4.59 -4.99 16.95
C LEU A 133 4.11 -6.11 17.88
N GLY A 134 2.84 -6.50 17.77
CA GLY A 134 2.25 -7.58 18.54
C GLY A 134 2.95 -8.93 18.29
N TYR A 135 3.29 -9.25 17.04
CA TYR A 135 4.05 -10.45 16.70
C TYR A 135 5.44 -10.45 17.34
N ILE A 136 6.17 -9.33 17.26
CA ILE A 136 7.51 -9.22 17.83
C ILE A 136 7.47 -9.41 19.36
N VAL A 137 6.58 -8.69 20.04
CA VAL A 137 6.43 -8.78 21.50
C VAL A 137 5.93 -10.16 21.93
N GLY A 138 4.96 -10.73 21.19
CA GLY A 138 4.40 -12.05 21.47
C GLY A 138 5.44 -13.17 21.35
N ILE A 139 6.19 -13.21 20.25
CA ILE A 139 7.25 -14.22 20.04
C ILE A 139 8.36 -14.04 21.09
N ALA A 140 8.79 -12.81 21.34
CA ALA A 140 9.82 -12.53 22.35
C ALA A 140 9.37 -12.96 23.76
N GLY A 141 8.12 -12.71 24.13
CA GLY A 141 7.55 -13.11 25.41
C GLY A 141 7.50 -14.63 25.59
N ILE A 142 7.06 -15.37 24.56
CA ILE A 142 7.02 -16.84 24.59
C ILE A 142 8.42 -17.42 24.75
N LEU A 143 9.41 -16.90 24.00
CA LEU A 143 10.79 -17.36 24.09
C LEU A 143 11.39 -17.09 25.47
N MET A 144 11.18 -15.90 26.04
CA MET A 144 11.66 -15.59 27.39
C MET A 144 11.03 -16.48 28.45
N TYR A 145 9.73 -16.77 28.34
CA TYR A 145 9.04 -17.66 29.27
C TYR A 145 9.60 -19.09 29.22
N ALA A 146 9.83 -19.62 28.01
CA ALA A 146 10.41 -20.94 27.82
C ALA A 146 11.85 -21.03 28.37
N LEU A 147 12.69 -20.01 28.11
CA LEU A 147 14.06 -19.93 28.61
C LEU A 147 14.10 -19.80 30.15
N SER A 148 13.18 -19.04 30.74
CA SER A 148 13.07 -18.89 32.20
C SER A 148 12.71 -20.22 32.87
N ARG A 149 11.72 -20.96 32.34
CA ARG A 149 11.38 -22.30 32.85
C ARG A 149 12.54 -23.28 32.75
N LYS A 150 13.28 -23.27 31.63
CA LYS A 150 14.44 -24.14 31.43
C LYS A 150 15.55 -23.84 32.44
N ASN A 151 15.85 -22.56 32.69
CA ASN A 151 16.85 -22.18 33.69
C ASN A 151 16.45 -22.58 35.10
N MET A 152 15.19 -22.39 35.50
CA MET A 152 14.72 -22.81 36.84
C MET A 152 14.84 -24.32 37.06
N ASN A 153 14.57 -25.14 36.04
CA ASN A 153 14.70 -26.59 36.12
C ASN A 153 16.16 -27.04 36.22
N ASN A 154 17.10 -26.31 35.61
CA ASN A 154 18.53 -26.62 35.69
C ASN A 154 19.16 -26.22 37.04
N THR A 155 18.65 -25.19 37.71
CA THR A 155 19.11 -24.80 39.07
C THR A 155 18.60 -25.69 40.20
N LYS A 156 17.68 -26.63 39.93
CA LYS A 156 17.15 -27.59 40.91
C LYS A 156 17.84 -28.97 40.85
N LYS A 157 18.90 -29.11 40.05
CA LYS A 157 19.82 -30.26 40.04
C LYS A 157 21.14 -29.84 40.65
#